data_AF-A0A972HR77-F1
#
_entry.id   AF-A0A972HR77-F1
#
_cell.length_a   1.000
_cell.length_b   1.000
_cell.length_c   1.000
_cell.angle_alpha   90.00
_cell.angle_beta   90.00
_cell.angle_gamma   90.00
#
_symmetry.space_group_name_H-M   'P 1'
#
loop_
_entity.id
_entity.type
_entity.pdbx_description
1 polymer ?
#
loop_
_entity_poly.entity_id
_entity_poly.type
_entity_poly.pdbx_seq_one_letter_code
_entity_poly.pdbx_strand_id
1 'polypeptide(L)' 'MTNETEAVADISYSDAATELDAIITALESDELDVDGLAKRVERAAVLIDICRGRIDRARVEVERIVVGLDTQAEVDS' A
#
# COMPACT_ATOMS: atom_id res chain seq x y z
N MET A 1 13.13 -24.71 4.97
CA MET A 1 12.51 -23.81 5.95
C MET A 1 12.41 -22.47 5.27
N THR A 2 11.30 -22.21 4.60
CA THR A 2 11.11 -21.01 3.79
C THR A 2 10.87 -19.81 4.70
N ASN A 3 11.63 -18.75 4.43
CA ASN A 3 11.81 -17.56 5.22
C ASN A 3 10.48 -16.79 5.40
N GLU A 4 9.84 -16.94 6.56
CA GLU A 4 8.60 -16.24 6.93
C GLU A 4 8.78 -14.71 7.09
N THR A 5 10.00 -14.19 6.96
CA THR A 5 10.33 -12.78 7.19
C THR A 5 10.40 -11.93 5.91
N GLU A 6 10.45 -12.54 4.71
CA GLU A 6 10.55 -11.78 3.44
C GLU A 6 9.21 -11.42 2.77
N ALA A 7 8.08 -11.98 3.23
CA ALA A 7 6.79 -11.83 2.55
C ALA A 7 6.13 -10.44 2.70
N VAL A 8 6.60 -9.57 3.60
CA VAL A 8 5.99 -8.25 3.82
C VAL A 8 6.43 -7.23 2.76
N ALA A 9 7.56 -7.46 2.08
CA ALA A 9 8.16 -6.46 1.19
C ALA A 9 7.48 -6.33 -0.19
N ASP A 10 6.66 -7.30 -0.60
CA ASP A 10 6.13 -7.39 -1.98
C ASP A 10 4.60 -7.51 -2.07
N ILE A 11 3.86 -7.00 -1.07
CA ILE A 11 2.40 -6.97 -1.17
C ILE A 11 1.94 -5.97 -2.25
N SER A 12 1.03 -6.41 -3.13
CA SER A 12 0.43 -5.54 -4.13
C SER A 12 -0.52 -4.53 -3.47
N TYR A 13 -0.83 -3.42 -4.15
CA TYR A 13 -1.81 -2.46 -3.62
C TYR A 13 -3.18 -3.13 -3.41
N SER A 14 -3.61 -3.99 -4.34
CA SER A 14 -4.88 -4.72 -4.25
C SER A 14 -4.90 -5.71 -3.10
N ASP A 15 -3.78 -6.40 -2.84
CA ASP A 15 -3.69 -7.35 -1.73
C ASP A 15 -3.68 -6.62 -0.40
N ALA A 16 -2.97 -5.49 -0.30
CA ALA A 16 -2.97 -4.65 0.89
C ALA A 16 -4.36 -4.05 1.18
N ALA A 17 -5.09 -3.65 0.14
CA ALA A 17 -6.47 -3.19 0.27
C ALA A 17 -7.40 -4.32 0.76
N THR A 18 -7.26 -5.51 0.19
CA THR A 18 -8.04 -6.70 0.59
C THR A 18 -7.78 -7.07 2.05
N GLU A 19 -6.52 -7.01 2.48
CA GLU A 19 -6.15 -7.29 3.86
C GLU A 19 -6.69 -6.21 4.82
N LEU A 20 -6.70 -4.93 4.41
CA LEU A 20 -7.31 -3.85 5.19
C LEU A 20 -8.82 -4.08 5.38
N ASP A 21 -9.55 -4.48 4.35
CA ASP A 21 -10.99 -4.79 4.45
C ASP A 21 -11.25 -5.96 5.41
N ALA A 22 -10.39 -6.98 5.38
CA ALA A 22 -10.46 -8.11 6.30
C ALA A 22 -10.16 -7.69 7.75
N ILE A 23 -9.21 -6.77 7.96
CA ILE A 23 -8.93 -6.18 9.27
C ILE A 23 -10.14 -5.41 9.77
N ILE A 24 -10.74 -4.54 8.95
CA ILE A 24 -11.95 -3.77 9.33
C ILE A 24 -13.08 -4.71 9.74
N THR A 25 -13.36 -5.73 8.92
CA THR A 25 -14.37 -6.75 9.22
C THR A 25 -14.10 -7.44 10.56
N ALA A 26 -12.83 -7.75 10.85
CA ALA A 26 -12.47 -8.34 12.13
C ALA A 26 -12.67 -7.35 13.29
N LEU A 27 -12.30 -6.08 13.13
CA LEU A 27 -12.46 -5.03 14.15
C LEU A 27 -13.92 -4.77 14.53
N GLU A 28 -14.84 -5.01 13.59
CA GLU A 28 -16.29 -4.91 13.81
C GLU A 28 -16.89 -6.15 14.49
N SER A 29 -16.10 -7.21 14.69
CA SER A 29 -16.55 -8.42 15.39
C SER A 29 -16.40 -8.27 16.91
N ASP A 30 -17.47 -8.60 17.64
CA ASP A 30 -17.53 -8.59 19.11
C ASP A 30 -16.65 -9.65 19.79
N GLU A 31 -16.00 -10.53 19.02
CA GLU A 31 -15.11 -11.58 19.54
C GLU A 31 -13.67 -11.12 19.78
N LEU A 32 -13.33 -9.86 19.47
CA LEU A 32 -11.97 -9.35 19.66
C LEU A 32 -11.73 -8.76 21.06
N ASP A 33 -10.66 -9.23 21.70
CA ASP A 33 -10.11 -8.61 22.89
C ASP A 33 -9.23 -7.39 22.55
N VAL A 34 -8.92 -6.58 23.57
CA VAL A 34 -8.14 -5.32 23.44
C VAL A 34 -6.75 -5.56 22.85
N ASP A 35 -6.11 -6.68 23.21
CA ASP A 35 -4.78 -7.03 22.70
C ASP A 35 -4.83 -7.44 21.21
N GLY A 36 -5.89 -8.15 20.80
CA GLY A 36 -6.18 -8.50 19.42
C GLY A 36 -6.55 -7.29 18.55
N LEU A 37 -7.18 -6.27 19.15
CA LEU A 37 -7.46 -4.99 18.53
C LEU A 37 -6.16 -4.24 18.23
N ALA A 38 -5.27 -4.11 19.22
CA ALA A 38 -4.01 -3.38 19.09
C ALA A 38 -3.14 -3.95 17.96
N LYS A 39 -3.00 -5.29 17.90
CA LYS A 39 -2.22 -5.97 16.85
C LYS A 39 -2.79 -5.73 15.44
N ARG A 40 -4.12 -5.72 15.31
CA ARG A 40 -4.79 -5.49 14.02
C ARG A 40 -4.62 -4.04 13.55
N VAL A 41 -4.71 -3.09 14.47
CA VAL A 41 -4.46 -1.67 14.17
C VAL A 41 -2.99 -1.45 13.76
N GLU A 42 -2.04 -2.08 14.45
CA GLU A 42 -0.61 -2.02 14.07
C GLU A 42 -0.39 -2.57 12.65
N ARG A 43 -0.99 -3.71 12.32
CA ARG A 43 -0.93 -4.28 10.98
C ARG A 43 -1.55 -3.35 9.93
N ALA A 44 -2.71 -2.76 10.21
CA ALA A 44 -3.35 -1.81 9.32
C ALA A 44 -2.47 -0.58 9.06
N ALA A 45 -1.79 -0.06 10.08
CA ALA A 45 -0.86 1.06 9.92
C ALA A 45 0.28 0.73 8.94
N VAL A 46 0.87 -0.46 9.06
CA VAL A 46 1.92 -0.92 8.13
C VAL A 46 1.39 -1.01 6.68
N LEU A 47 0.18 -1.57 6.49
CA LEU A 47 -0.43 -1.67 5.16
C LEU A 47 -0.71 -0.29 4.55
N ILE A 48 -1.18 0.67 5.36
CA ILE A 48 -1.43 2.04 4.92
C ILE A 48 -0.14 2.70 4.44
N ASP A 49 0.97 2.52 5.16
CA ASP A 49 2.26 3.09 4.75
C ASP A 49 2.78 2.49 3.45
N ILE A 50 2.58 1.17 3.24
CA ILE A 50 2.89 0.51 1.97
C ILE A 50 2.04 1.11 0.84
N CYS A 51 0.73 1.24 1.05
CA CYS A 51 -0.19 1.80 0.07
C CYS A 51 0.21 3.23 -0.33
N ARG A 52 0.51 4.09 0.65
CA ARG A 52 0.99 5.47 0.42
C ARG A 52 2.27 5.49 -0.39
N GLY A 53 3.27 4.68 -0.01
CA GLY A 53 4.53 4.60 -0.74
C GLY A 53 4.36 4.12 -2.20
N ARG A 54 3.37 3.25 -2.47
CA ARG A 54 3.04 2.87 -3.86
C ARG A 54 2.37 4.00 -4.63
N ILE A 55 1.42 4.71 -4.03
CA ILE A 55 0.73 5.85 -4.65
C ILE A 55 1.74 6.94 -5.00
N ASP A 56 2.64 7.27 -4.07
CA ASP A 56 3.65 8.31 -4.31
C ASP A 56 4.63 7.94 -5.43
N ARG A 57 5.07 6.68 -5.49
CA ARG A 57 5.88 6.19 -6.62
C ARG A 57 5.13 6.28 -7.95
N ALA A 58 3.86 5.91 -7.97
CA ALA A 58 3.04 6.03 -9.18
C ALA A 58 2.88 7.48 -9.62
N ARG A 59 2.66 8.41 -8.67
CA ARG A 59 2.57 9.85 -8.94
C ARG A 59 3.85 10.40 -9.56
N VAL A 60 5.01 10.07 -8.98
CA VAL A 60 6.33 10.50 -9.50
C VAL A 60 6.55 9.98 -10.92
N GLU A 61 6.19 8.73 -11.20
CA GLU A 61 6.35 8.15 -12.54
C GLU A 61 5.43 8.83 -13.56
N VAL A 62 4.18 9.13 -13.19
CA VAL A 62 3.26 9.90 -14.04
C VAL A 62 3.82 11.29 -14.34
N GLU A 63 4.31 11.99 -13.32
CA GLU A 63 4.92 13.32 -13.49
C GLU A 63 6.12 13.27 -14.44
N ARG A 64 6.98 12.25 -14.29
CA ARG A 64 8.13 12.02 -15.19
C ARG A 64 7.70 11.82 -16.64
N ILE A 65 6.64 11.06 -16.88
CA ILE A 65 6.09 10.83 -18.23
C ILE A 65 5.58 12.14 -18.82
N VAL A 66 4.78 12.91 -18.06
CA VAL A 66 4.20 14.19 -18.52
C VAL A 66 5.31 15.19 -18.90
N VAL A 67 6.31 15.38 -18.03
CA VAL A 67 7.46 16.27 -18.32
C VAL A 67 8.22 15.80 -19.57
N GLY A 68 8.38 14.49 -19.74
CA GLY A 68 9.00 13.91 -20.93
C GLY A 68 8.24 14.25 -22.21
N LEU A 69 6.90 14.21 -22.18
CA LEU A 69 6.06 14.55 -23.33
C LEU A 69 6.13 16.05 -23.67
N ASP A 70 6.10 16.93 -22.67
CA ASP A 70 6.21 18.38 -22.87
C ASP A 70 7.56 18.76 -23.48
N THR A 71 8.64 18.12 -23.02
CA THR A 71 10.00 18.36 -23.54
C THR A 71 10.13 17.91 -25.00
N GLN A 72 9.45 16.84 -25.42
CA GLN A 72 9.47 16.41 -26.83
C GLN A 72 8.68 17.36 -27.73
N ALA A 73 7.62 17.99 -27.24
CA ALA A 73 6.80 18.93 -28.02
C ALA A 73 7.53 20.23 -28.37
N GLU A 74 8.45 20.71 -27.51
CA GLU A 74 9.25 21.91 -27.77
C GLU A 74 10.44 21.66 -28.73
N VAL A 75 10.90 20.42 -28.87
CA VAL A 75 12.05 20.07 -29.73
C VAL A 75 11.63 19.79 -31.17
N ASP A 76 10.37 19.44 -31.40
CA ASP A 76 9.80 19.13 -32.72
C ASP A 76 9.11 20.33 -33.40
N SER A 77 9.19 21.53 -32.80
CA SER A 77 8.70 22.82 -33.32
C SER A 77 9.84 23.79 -33.65
#